data_AF-A0A2N9IR57-F1
#
_entry.id   AF-A0A2N9IR57-F1
#
_cell.length_a   1.000
_cell.length_b   1.000
_cell.length_c   1.000
_cell.angle_alpha   90.00
_cell.angle_beta   90.00
_cell.angle_gamma   90.00
#
_symmetry.space_group_name_H-M   'P 1'
#
loop_
_entity.id
_entity.type
_entity.pdbx_description
1 polymer ?
#
loop_
_entity_poly.entity_id
_entity_poly.type
_entity_poly.pdbx_seq_one_letter_code
_entity_poly.pdbx_strand_id
1 'polypeptide(L)'
;MAIVLRFVNRDEFVQERFFDVVGVDETSAKTLKKGICNVLTCHNLQVENMRGQGYDGASNMRGAWNGLQALFLKDSPYAYYVHFAHQLQLALVAAAKDVPDVWNFFSKLNSIVNLVGVSPKRHMELKNIKAAELVDMLASGELATGKGANQSRSLQRPGATRWGSHFGAVSKLIEMFTVAQTVLEIMGITHCLCQVFQCKSQDIINALDLVSATECNLQKLRQDGWDAFIGDVTSFCISNKIDMPDMSAHYKEDNRFTERTTRLLVLSSALNPVDGFKSFKIDDICSLASEFYPGDFTQVEMGNLRRQLKLYEYDVFHNSKFQNLTSLSELCRRLVETGKVSIYFLIDRLVRQVLTLPVSMATTERAFSAMKLVKTTLRNKMEDGFLADCLVIYIERELARNIDSDSIINDFYSIKNRRAPLK
;
A
#
# COMPACT_ATOMS: atom_id res chain seq x y z
N MET A 1 -16.02 7.37 6.99
CA MET A 1 -14.93 7.96 6.19
C MET A 1 -13.85 8.44 7.15
N ALA A 2 -12.58 8.10 6.91
CA ALA A 2 -11.45 8.61 7.70
C ALA A 2 -10.84 9.83 7.00
N ILE A 3 -10.47 10.85 7.76
CA ILE A 3 -9.84 12.08 7.29
C ILE A 3 -8.43 12.15 7.84
N VAL A 4 -7.47 12.42 6.96
CA VAL A 4 -6.04 12.56 7.29
C VAL A 4 -5.58 13.90 6.73
N LEU A 5 -4.85 14.67 7.52
CA LEU A 5 -4.28 15.93 7.09
C LEU A 5 -2.78 15.77 6.84
N ARG A 6 -2.32 16.33 5.71
CA ARG A 6 -0.91 16.47 5.38
C ARG A 6 -0.53 17.93 5.35
N PHE A 7 0.47 18.33 6.11
CA PHE A 7 0.88 19.73 6.26
C PHE A 7 2.37 19.84 6.61
N VAL A 8 2.94 21.03 6.46
CA VAL A 8 4.29 21.35 7.00
C VAL A 8 4.09 22.04 8.34
N ASN A 9 4.69 21.50 9.42
CA ASN A 9 4.58 22.08 10.76
C ASN A 9 5.55 23.26 10.94
N ARG A 10 5.54 23.87 12.13
CA ARG A 10 6.41 25.01 12.47
C ARG A 10 7.90 24.67 12.50
N ASP A 11 8.23 23.39 12.64
CA ASP A 11 9.59 22.86 12.67
C ASP A 11 10.06 22.39 11.28
N GLU A 12 9.32 22.72 10.22
CA GLU A 12 9.62 22.37 8.82
C GLU A 12 9.57 20.89 8.48
N PHE A 13 8.88 20.11 9.30
CA PHE A 13 8.61 18.71 9.01
C PHE A 13 7.27 18.56 8.32
N VAL A 14 7.29 17.76 7.25
CA VAL A 14 6.05 17.25 6.66
C VAL A 14 5.42 16.28 7.65
N GLN A 15 4.20 16.59 8.06
CA GLN A 15 3.37 15.79 8.93
C GLN A 15 2.24 15.19 8.11
N GLU A 16 1.90 13.93 8.41
CA GLU A 16 0.70 13.27 7.92
C GLU A 16 0.02 12.64 9.13
N ARG A 17 -1.12 13.19 9.54
CA ARG A 17 -1.76 12.90 10.83
C ARG A 17 -3.21 12.51 10.65
N PHE A 18 -3.61 11.48 11.40
CA PHE A 18 -5.01 11.10 11.49
C PHE A 18 -5.78 12.25 12.14
N PHE A 19 -6.87 12.68 11.51
CA PHE A 19 -7.62 13.85 11.94
C PHE A 19 -8.97 13.47 12.53
N ASP A 20 -9.78 12.70 11.80
CA ASP A 20 -11.11 12.36 12.25
C ASP A 20 -11.68 11.11 11.53
N VAL A 21 -12.73 10.51 12.09
CA VAL A 21 -13.59 9.52 11.43
C VAL A 21 -15.05 9.97 11.52
N VAL A 22 -15.65 10.14 10.34
CA VAL A 22 -17.03 10.58 10.18
C VAL A 22 -17.88 9.44 9.65
N GLY A 23 -18.97 9.09 10.33
CA GLY A 23 -20.01 8.24 9.77
C GLY A 23 -20.75 8.98 8.66
N VAL A 24 -20.99 8.27 7.55
CA VAL A 24 -21.76 8.80 6.43
C VAL A 24 -22.82 7.78 6.06
N ASP A 25 -24.06 8.23 5.94
CA ASP A 25 -25.20 7.36 5.60
C ASP A 25 -25.08 6.82 4.17
N GLU A 26 -24.42 7.59 3.29
CA GLU A 26 -24.19 7.23 1.90
C GLU A 26 -22.79 7.66 1.43
N THR A 27 -22.24 6.90 0.48
CA THR A 27 -20.91 7.15 -0.10
C THR A 27 -20.96 7.97 -1.40
N SER A 28 -22.00 8.79 -1.57
CA SER A 28 -22.09 9.73 -2.69
C SER A 28 -21.05 10.85 -2.55
N ALA A 29 -20.53 11.35 -3.67
CA ALA A 29 -19.54 12.43 -3.66
C ALA A 29 -20.02 13.69 -2.89
N LYS A 30 -21.31 14.01 -2.98
CA LYS A 30 -21.91 15.16 -2.28
C LYS A 30 -21.96 14.94 -0.77
N THR A 31 -22.34 13.75 -0.33
CA THR A 31 -22.38 13.38 1.09
C THR A 31 -20.97 13.41 1.69
N LEU A 32 -19.99 12.86 0.96
CA LEU A 32 -18.59 12.88 1.39
C LEU A 32 -18.03 14.31 1.48
N LYS A 33 -18.27 15.16 0.47
CA LYS A 33 -17.86 16.57 0.50
C LYS A 33 -18.46 17.29 1.70
N LYS A 34 -19.77 17.14 1.95
CA LYS A 34 -20.44 17.75 3.10
C LYS A 34 -19.81 17.30 4.42
N GLY A 35 -19.54 16.00 4.58
CA GLY A 35 -18.87 15.46 5.76
C GLY A 35 -17.49 16.06 6.00
N ILE A 36 -16.67 16.13 4.95
CA ILE A 36 -15.32 16.75 5.03
C ILE A 36 -15.42 18.24 5.37
N CYS A 37 -16.26 19.00 4.65
CA CYS A 37 -16.45 20.44 4.88
C CYS A 37 -16.90 20.73 6.31
N ASN A 38 -17.81 19.92 6.87
CA ASN A 38 -18.26 20.07 8.25
C ASN A 38 -17.10 19.91 9.23
N VAL A 39 -16.32 18.84 9.09
CA VAL A 39 -15.15 18.59 9.96
C VAL A 39 -14.13 19.73 9.85
N LEU A 40 -13.79 20.15 8.63
CA LEU A 40 -12.87 21.26 8.43
C LEU A 40 -13.38 22.56 9.08
N THR A 41 -14.67 22.86 8.91
CA THR A 41 -15.30 24.06 9.50
C THR A 41 -15.30 24.00 11.03
N CYS A 42 -15.60 22.85 11.63
CA CYS A 42 -15.55 22.65 13.09
C CYS A 42 -14.17 22.95 13.69
N HIS A 43 -13.11 22.79 12.90
CA HIS A 43 -11.73 23.07 13.30
C HIS A 43 -11.17 24.38 12.71
N ASN A 44 -12.02 25.27 12.18
CA ASN A 44 -11.64 26.53 11.55
C ASN A 44 -10.64 26.38 10.38
N LEU A 45 -10.72 25.25 9.66
CA LEU A 45 -9.93 25.01 8.46
C LEU A 45 -10.75 25.36 7.21
N GLN A 46 -10.17 26.19 6.36
CA GLN A 46 -10.78 26.66 5.12
C GLN A 46 -10.47 25.71 3.96
N VAL A 47 -11.49 25.36 3.17
CA VAL A 47 -11.38 24.46 2.01
C VAL A 47 -10.50 25.07 0.92
N GLU A 48 -10.55 26.40 0.80
CA GLU A 48 -9.79 27.20 -0.16
C GLU A 48 -8.27 27.03 0.03
N ASN A 49 -7.84 26.72 1.26
CA ASN A 49 -6.43 26.50 1.60
C ASN A 49 -5.93 25.09 1.26
N MET A 50 -6.79 24.19 0.81
CA MET A 50 -6.37 22.84 0.41
C MET A 50 -5.48 22.90 -0.84
N ARG A 51 -4.40 22.11 -0.84
CA ARG A 51 -3.40 22.07 -1.92
C ARG A 51 -3.28 20.71 -2.59
N GLY A 52 -3.94 19.71 -2.04
CA GLY A 52 -3.97 18.38 -2.63
C GLY A 52 -5.11 17.54 -2.12
N GLN A 53 -5.44 16.51 -2.88
CA GLN A 53 -6.45 15.52 -2.56
C GLN A 53 -5.86 14.12 -2.76
N GLY A 54 -6.03 13.22 -1.77
CA GLY A 54 -5.52 11.85 -1.83
C GLY A 54 -6.59 10.86 -1.34
N TYR A 55 -7.09 10.03 -2.25
CA TYR A 55 -8.07 8.97 -1.99
C TYR A 55 -8.10 8.00 -3.18
N ASP A 56 -8.81 6.88 -3.07
CA ASP A 56 -8.85 5.86 -4.12
C ASP A 56 -9.49 6.33 -5.44
N GLY A 57 -9.27 5.54 -6.49
CA GLY A 57 -9.76 5.83 -7.84
C GLY A 57 -11.25 5.52 -8.08
N ALA A 58 -12.09 5.31 -7.05
CA ALA A 58 -13.49 4.99 -7.25
C ALA A 58 -14.25 6.12 -7.98
N SER A 59 -15.33 5.79 -8.70
CA SER A 59 -16.08 6.75 -9.53
C SER A 59 -16.62 7.94 -8.73
N ASN A 60 -17.13 7.69 -7.52
CA ASN A 60 -17.60 8.74 -6.61
C ASN A 60 -16.46 9.65 -6.10
N MET A 61 -15.21 9.19 -6.19
CA MET A 61 -14.04 9.93 -5.75
C MET A 61 -13.38 10.69 -6.91
N ARG A 62 -13.00 9.99 -7.99
CA ARG A 62 -12.25 10.52 -9.15
C ARG A 62 -13.14 11.05 -10.30
N GLY A 63 -14.45 10.86 -10.24
CA GLY A 63 -15.35 11.23 -11.33
C GLY A 63 -15.15 12.67 -11.82
N ALA A 64 -14.92 12.86 -13.12
CA ALA A 64 -14.51 14.16 -13.69
C ALA A 64 -15.55 15.28 -13.53
N TRP A 65 -16.84 14.93 -13.39
CA TRP A 65 -17.94 15.89 -13.36
C TRP A 65 -18.61 15.98 -11.98
N ASN A 66 -18.82 14.82 -11.35
CA ASN A 66 -19.59 14.67 -10.12
C ASN A 66 -18.82 13.91 -9.03
N GLY A 67 -17.56 13.53 -9.27
CA GLY A 67 -16.71 12.91 -8.25
C GLY A 67 -16.27 13.93 -7.22
N LEU A 68 -15.88 13.44 -6.04
CA LEU A 68 -15.39 14.26 -4.93
C LEU A 68 -14.26 15.21 -5.38
N GLN A 69 -13.37 14.73 -6.24
CA GLN A 69 -12.31 15.50 -6.89
C GLN A 69 -12.84 16.74 -7.59
N ALA A 70 -13.80 16.56 -8.49
CA ALA A 70 -14.37 17.65 -9.27
C ALA A 70 -15.13 18.63 -8.38
N LEU A 71 -15.78 18.13 -7.32
CA LEU A 71 -16.50 18.98 -6.39
C LEU A 71 -15.58 19.87 -5.55
N PHE A 72 -14.43 19.36 -5.09
CA PHE A 72 -13.46 20.18 -4.36
C PHE A 72 -12.66 21.11 -5.27
N LEU A 73 -12.36 20.69 -6.51
CA LEU A 73 -11.68 21.57 -7.48
C LEU A 73 -12.49 22.82 -7.85
N LYS A 74 -13.82 22.78 -7.71
CA LYS A 74 -14.69 23.96 -7.89
C LYS A 74 -14.49 25.00 -6.78
N ASP A 75 -14.22 24.55 -5.55
CA ASP A 75 -14.08 25.43 -4.38
C ASP A 75 -12.60 25.81 -4.13
N SER A 76 -11.68 24.87 -4.42
CA SER A 76 -10.24 25.06 -4.35
C SER A 76 -9.56 24.56 -5.63
N PRO A 77 -9.29 25.46 -6.60
CA PRO A 77 -8.67 25.11 -7.88
C PRO A 77 -7.27 24.49 -7.78
N TYR A 78 -6.60 24.69 -6.65
CA TYR A 78 -5.24 24.19 -6.37
C TYR A 78 -5.22 22.89 -5.58
N ALA A 79 -6.38 22.33 -5.20
CA ALA A 79 -6.46 21.06 -4.52
C ALA A 79 -6.22 19.89 -5.49
N TYR A 80 -4.99 19.71 -5.95
CA TYR A 80 -4.65 18.72 -6.97
C TYR A 80 -4.84 17.28 -6.47
N TYR A 81 -5.61 16.50 -7.23
CA TYR A 81 -5.76 15.08 -6.93
C TYR A 81 -4.51 14.31 -7.34
N VAL A 82 -3.96 13.59 -6.36
CA VAL A 82 -2.74 12.82 -6.46
C VAL A 82 -3.01 11.41 -5.97
N HIS A 83 -2.75 10.41 -6.81
CA HIS A 83 -3.01 9.02 -6.49
C HIS A 83 -2.00 8.11 -7.20
N PHE A 84 -0.87 7.84 -6.54
CA PHE A 84 0.24 7.09 -7.12
C PHE A 84 0.21 5.61 -6.79
N ALA A 85 0.03 5.25 -5.51
CA ALA A 85 0.19 3.88 -5.04
C ALA A 85 -0.71 2.90 -5.81
N HIS A 86 -1.99 3.23 -5.99
CA HIS A 86 -2.91 2.37 -6.73
C HIS A 86 -2.90 2.61 -8.25
N GLN A 87 -2.44 3.77 -8.77
CA GLN A 87 -2.18 3.88 -10.24
C GLN A 87 -0.98 3.02 -10.66
N LEU A 88 0.12 3.03 -9.91
CA LEU A 88 1.26 2.14 -10.15
C LEU A 88 0.83 0.67 -10.04
N GLN A 89 0.03 0.34 -9.03
CA GLN A 89 -0.54 -0.98 -8.86
C GLN A 89 -1.39 -1.41 -10.08
N LEU A 90 -2.24 -0.52 -10.60
CA LEU A 90 -3.07 -0.79 -11.77
C LEU A 90 -2.22 -0.87 -13.05
N ALA A 91 -1.21 0.00 -13.19
CA ALA A 91 -0.22 -0.04 -14.26
C ALA A 91 0.46 -1.40 -14.31
N LEU A 92 0.98 -1.87 -13.18
CA LEU A 92 1.56 -3.21 -13.03
C LEU A 92 0.56 -4.31 -13.35
N VAL A 93 -0.68 -4.25 -12.83
CA VAL A 93 -1.72 -5.26 -13.11
C VAL A 93 -2.02 -5.37 -14.60
N ALA A 94 -2.20 -4.25 -15.31
CA ALA A 94 -2.53 -4.39 -16.73
C ALA A 94 -1.28 -4.62 -17.61
N ALA A 95 -0.10 -4.13 -17.23
CA ALA A 95 1.14 -4.55 -17.89
C ALA A 95 1.32 -6.08 -17.77
N ALA A 96 0.99 -6.64 -16.60
CA ALA A 96 0.97 -8.08 -16.39
C ALA A 96 -0.16 -8.83 -17.12
N LYS A 97 -1.27 -8.16 -17.46
CA LYS A 97 -2.33 -8.74 -18.31
C LYS A 97 -1.91 -8.78 -19.78
N ASP A 98 -1.18 -7.76 -20.21
CA ASP A 98 -0.72 -7.62 -21.59
C ASP A 98 0.48 -8.54 -21.90
N VAL A 99 1.06 -9.17 -20.88
CA VAL A 99 2.00 -10.29 -21.01
C VAL A 99 1.25 -11.60 -20.78
N PRO A 100 0.93 -12.38 -21.84
CA PRO A 100 0.11 -13.58 -21.74
C PRO A 100 0.65 -14.60 -20.73
N ASP A 101 1.96 -14.75 -20.64
CA ASP A 101 2.61 -15.71 -19.73
C ASP A 101 2.43 -15.32 -18.26
N VAL A 102 2.57 -14.03 -17.95
CA VAL A 102 2.37 -13.49 -16.60
C VAL A 102 0.90 -13.61 -16.20
N TRP A 103 -0.02 -13.28 -17.12
CA TRP A 103 -1.46 -13.45 -16.88
C TRP A 103 -1.84 -14.91 -16.65
N ASN A 104 -1.32 -15.81 -17.48
CA ASN A 104 -1.53 -17.26 -17.35
C ASN A 104 -0.96 -17.80 -16.04
N PHE A 105 0.22 -17.35 -15.64
CA PHE A 105 0.81 -17.71 -14.35
C PHE A 105 -0.10 -17.30 -13.18
N PHE A 106 -0.57 -16.05 -13.13
CA PHE A 106 -1.46 -15.60 -12.05
C PHE A 106 -2.84 -16.27 -12.08
N SER A 107 -3.34 -16.64 -13.26
CA SER A 107 -4.57 -17.44 -13.42
C SER A 107 -4.41 -18.85 -12.86
N LYS A 108 -3.29 -19.53 -13.18
CA LYS A 108 -2.94 -20.85 -12.64
C LYS A 108 -2.71 -20.79 -11.13
N LEU A 109 -2.00 -19.77 -10.64
CA LEU A 109 -1.81 -19.53 -9.20
C LEU A 109 -3.16 -19.38 -8.48
N ASN A 110 -4.06 -18.54 -9.00
CA ASN A 110 -5.41 -18.43 -8.44
C ASN A 110 -6.15 -19.76 -8.40
N SER A 111 -6.00 -20.58 -9.45
CA SER A 111 -6.61 -21.92 -9.51
C SER A 111 -6.07 -22.86 -8.44
N ILE A 112 -4.74 -22.86 -8.20
CA ILE A 112 -4.10 -23.65 -7.13
C ILE A 112 -4.58 -23.17 -5.76
N VAL A 113 -4.56 -21.87 -5.50
CA VAL A 113 -5.01 -21.30 -4.22
C VAL A 113 -6.49 -21.57 -3.99
N ASN A 114 -7.32 -21.55 -5.03
CA ASN A 114 -8.74 -21.92 -4.93
C ASN A 114 -8.91 -23.42 -4.66
N LEU A 115 -8.22 -24.28 -5.39
CA LEU A 115 -8.32 -25.73 -5.24
C LEU A 115 -7.96 -26.15 -3.81
N VAL A 116 -6.82 -25.68 -3.29
CA VAL A 116 -6.34 -26.02 -1.95
C VAL A 116 -7.14 -25.29 -0.87
N GLY A 117 -7.36 -23.98 -1.03
CA GLY A 117 -7.93 -23.13 0.02
C GLY A 117 -9.44 -23.22 0.21
N VAL A 118 -10.20 -23.74 -0.77
CA VAL A 118 -11.67 -23.89 -0.65
C VAL A 118 -12.07 -25.13 0.16
N SER A 119 -11.19 -26.13 0.29
CA SER A 119 -11.47 -27.33 1.11
C SER A 119 -10.77 -27.26 2.46
N PRO A 120 -11.52 -27.30 3.58
CA PRO A 120 -10.92 -27.37 4.92
C PRO A 120 -9.97 -28.57 5.10
N LYS A 121 -10.25 -29.70 4.44
CA LYS A 121 -9.42 -30.91 4.53
C LYS A 121 -8.07 -30.72 3.84
N ARG A 122 -8.06 -30.21 2.60
CA ARG A 122 -6.83 -29.95 1.83
C ARG A 122 -5.99 -28.86 2.47
N HIS A 123 -6.64 -27.84 3.01
CA HIS A 123 -5.95 -26.80 3.77
C HIS A 123 -5.28 -27.32 5.05
N MET A 124 -5.89 -28.30 5.72
CA MET A 124 -5.31 -28.94 6.89
C MET A 124 -4.14 -29.85 6.53
N GLU A 125 -4.25 -30.60 5.44
CA GLU A 125 -3.19 -31.45 4.92
C GLU A 125 -1.95 -30.65 4.50
N LEU A 126 -2.16 -29.53 3.79
CA LEU A 126 -1.11 -28.56 3.46
C LEU A 126 -0.36 -28.07 4.71
N LYS A 127 -1.09 -27.76 5.79
CA LYS A 127 -0.49 -27.34 7.07
C LYS A 127 0.32 -28.45 7.73
N ASN A 128 -0.20 -29.68 7.70
CA ASN A 128 0.46 -30.82 8.33
C ASN A 128 1.77 -31.19 7.62
N ILE A 129 1.78 -31.20 6.29
CA ILE A 129 2.99 -31.45 5.50
C ILE A 129 4.01 -30.34 5.75
N LYS A 130 3.59 -29.07 5.80
CA LYS A 130 4.50 -27.97 6.12
C LYS A 130 5.06 -28.05 7.54
N ALA A 131 4.26 -28.49 8.51
CA ALA A 131 4.72 -28.69 9.87
C ALA A 131 5.78 -29.79 9.96
N ALA A 132 5.63 -30.89 9.21
CA ALA A 132 6.63 -31.95 9.13
C ALA A 132 7.94 -31.47 8.49
N GLU A 133 7.87 -30.76 7.36
CA GLU A 133 9.06 -30.17 6.71
C GLU A 133 9.81 -29.19 7.64
N LEU A 134 9.08 -28.36 8.40
CA LEU A 134 9.70 -27.45 9.38
C LEU A 134 10.38 -28.20 10.53
N VAL A 135 9.82 -29.33 10.99
CA VAL A 135 10.45 -30.16 12.02
C VAL A 135 11.77 -30.75 11.50
N ASP A 136 11.78 -31.24 10.26
CA ASP A 136 12.98 -31.80 9.63
C ASP A 136 14.07 -30.72 9.44
N MET A 137 13.71 -29.53 8.96
CA MET A 137 14.63 -28.39 8.79
C MET A 137 15.15 -27.82 10.13
N LEU A 138 14.35 -27.89 11.19
CA LEU A 138 14.80 -27.53 12.55
C LEU A 138 15.77 -28.58 13.10
N ALA A 139 15.55 -29.86 12.80
CA ALA A 139 16.42 -30.95 13.20
C ALA A 139 17.76 -30.93 12.43
N SER A 140 17.78 -30.49 11.17
CA SER A 140 19.01 -30.32 10.37
C SER A 140 19.80 -29.04 10.70
N GLY A 141 19.24 -28.14 11.51
CA GLY A 141 19.88 -26.87 11.91
C GLY A 141 19.79 -25.76 10.85
N GLU A 142 19.01 -25.95 9.79
CA GLU A 142 18.81 -24.98 8.71
C GLU A 142 17.95 -23.77 9.14
N LEU A 143 17.18 -23.90 10.23
CA LEU A 143 16.28 -22.86 10.74
C LEU A 143 16.55 -22.51 12.20
N ALA A 144 16.59 -21.21 12.51
CA ALA A 144 16.66 -20.71 13.88
C ALA A 144 15.25 -20.61 14.53
N THR A 145 15.19 -20.75 15.85
CA THR A 145 13.95 -20.54 16.63
C THR A 145 13.88 -19.11 17.17
N GLY A 146 12.68 -18.52 17.17
CA GLY A 146 12.46 -17.16 17.63
C GLY A 146 10.98 -16.82 17.78
N LYS A 147 10.65 -15.80 18.58
CA LYS A 147 9.25 -15.41 18.85
C LYS A 147 8.60 -14.87 17.56
N GLY A 148 7.69 -15.65 16.97
CA GLY A 148 7.02 -15.34 15.71
C GLY A 148 7.64 -16.00 14.45
N ALA A 149 8.76 -16.72 14.60
CA ALA A 149 9.35 -17.52 13.53
C ALA A 149 8.53 -18.81 13.28
N ASN A 150 8.55 -19.32 12.04
CA ASN A 150 8.03 -20.64 11.65
C ASN A 150 6.52 -20.89 11.97
N GLN A 151 5.72 -19.83 12.04
CA GLN A 151 4.27 -19.94 12.28
C GLN A 151 3.55 -20.67 11.14
N SER A 152 2.43 -21.34 11.45
CA SER A 152 1.58 -21.95 10.43
C SER A 152 1.06 -20.87 9.47
N ARG A 153 1.43 -20.97 8.19
CA ARG A 153 1.03 -20.04 7.13
C ARG A 153 0.19 -20.77 6.08
N SER A 154 -0.60 -20.01 5.32
CA SER A 154 -1.40 -20.53 4.21
C SER A 154 -1.02 -19.86 2.89
N LEU A 155 -1.36 -20.51 1.77
CA LEU A 155 -1.30 -19.87 0.46
C LEU A 155 -2.16 -18.60 0.45
N GLN A 156 -1.61 -17.52 -0.11
CA GLN A 156 -2.27 -16.22 -0.17
C GLN A 156 -2.85 -16.00 -1.57
N ARG A 157 -4.12 -15.56 -1.63
CA ARG A 157 -4.74 -15.18 -2.91
C ARG A 157 -4.17 -13.84 -3.41
N PRO A 158 -3.73 -13.74 -4.67
CA PRO A 158 -3.46 -12.45 -5.28
C PRO A 158 -4.78 -11.69 -5.44
N GLY A 159 -4.81 -10.45 -4.95
CA GLY A 159 -5.97 -9.58 -5.05
C GLY A 159 -6.08 -8.95 -6.44
N ALA A 160 -7.24 -9.08 -7.07
CA ALA A 160 -7.49 -8.66 -8.46
C ALA A 160 -7.18 -7.17 -8.77
N THR A 161 -7.16 -6.30 -7.76
CA THR A 161 -6.90 -4.86 -7.89
C THR A 161 -5.65 -4.39 -7.12
N ARG A 162 -4.91 -5.32 -6.50
CA ARG A 162 -3.81 -5.00 -5.58
C ARG A 162 -2.54 -5.84 -5.86
N TRP A 163 -1.74 -5.48 -6.86
CA TRP A 163 -0.42 -6.04 -7.17
C TRP A 163 0.53 -6.27 -5.96
N GLY A 164 0.53 -5.43 -4.93
CA GLY A 164 1.30 -5.68 -3.70
C GLY A 164 0.95 -7.02 -3.02
N SER A 165 -0.27 -7.53 -3.22
CA SER A 165 -0.66 -8.88 -2.79
C SER A 165 -0.22 -9.99 -3.75
N HIS A 166 0.14 -9.67 -4.99
CA HIS A 166 0.73 -10.62 -5.94
C HIS A 166 2.15 -10.99 -5.54
N PHE A 167 2.97 -10.03 -5.10
CA PHE A 167 4.27 -10.33 -4.51
C PHE A 167 4.11 -11.25 -3.30
N GLY A 168 3.21 -10.92 -2.36
CA GLY A 168 2.89 -11.78 -1.23
C GLY A 168 2.42 -13.18 -1.65
N ALA A 169 1.53 -13.29 -2.64
CA ALA A 169 1.06 -14.56 -3.17
C ALA A 169 2.18 -15.40 -3.83
N VAL A 170 3.07 -14.77 -4.59
CA VAL A 170 4.21 -15.43 -5.24
C VAL A 170 5.26 -15.84 -4.23
N SER A 171 5.66 -14.96 -3.31
CA SER A 171 6.57 -15.31 -2.23
C SER A 171 6.03 -16.45 -1.38
N LYS A 172 4.72 -16.47 -1.11
CA LYS A 172 4.05 -17.57 -0.37
C LYS A 172 3.96 -18.84 -1.19
N LEU A 173 3.75 -18.74 -2.50
CA LEU A 173 3.81 -19.90 -3.38
C LEU A 173 5.22 -20.50 -3.40
N ILE A 174 6.26 -19.68 -3.56
CA ILE A 174 7.66 -20.14 -3.56
C ILE A 174 8.01 -20.81 -2.22
N GLU A 175 7.63 -20.20 -1.09
CA GLU A 175 7.84 -20.75 0.27
C GLU A 175 7.09 -22.07 0.52
N MET A 176 6.01 -22.32 -0.22
CA MET A 176 5.11 -23.47 -0.05
C MET A 176 5.06 -24.35 -1.30
N PHE A 177 5.97 -24.18 -2.26
CA PHE A 177 5.83 -24.76 -3.60
C PHE A 177 5.92 -26.28 -3.55
N THR A 178 6.94 -26.79 -2.87
CA THR A 178 7.15 -28.22 -2.60
C THR A 178 5.91 -28.84 -1.95
N VAL A 179 5.42 -28.22 -0.89
CA VAL A 179 4.24 -28.70 -0.13
C VAL A 179 2.95 -28.63 -0.95
N ALA A 180 2.74 -27.57 -1.74
CA ALA A 180 1.57 -27.43 -2.60
C ALA A 180 1.58 -28.45 -3.75
N GLN A 181 2.75 -28.73 -4.31
CA GLN A 181 2.94 -29.74 -5.35
C GLN A 181 2.67 -31.15 -4.82
N THR A 182 3.20 -31.51 -3.64
CA THR A 182 2.93 -32.81 -3.00
C THR A 182 1.43 -33.03 -2.76
N VAL A 183 0.69 -32.00 -2.32
CA VAL A 183 -0.78 -32.09 -2.16
C VAL A 183 -1.48 -32.33 -3.51
N LEU A 184 -1.02 -31.72 -4.60
CA LEU A 184 -1.60 -31.93 -5.94
C LEU A 184 -1.33 -33.34 -6.48
N GLU A 185 -0.15 -33.89 -6.23
CA GLU A 185 0.20 -35.26 -6.63
C GLU A 185 -0.58 -36.31 -5.82
N ILE A 186 -0.73 -36.12 -4.50
CA ILE A 186 -1.61 -36.93 -3.65
C ILE A 186 -3.05 -36.90 -4.20
N MET A 187 -3.53 -35.73 -4.61
CA MET A 187 -4.84 -35.58 -5.24
C MET A 187 -4.95 -36.32 -6.57
N GLY A 188 -3.92 -36.28 -7.42
CA GLY A 188 -3.90 -36.99 -8.70
C GLY A 188 -3.97 -38.51 -8.50
N ILE A 189 -3.16 -39.05 -7.59
CA ILE A 189 -3.13 -40.48 -7.26
C ILE A 189 -4.46 -40.94 -6.64
N THR A 190 -4.99 -40.19 -5.69
CA THR A 190 -6.28 -40.51 -5.05
C THR A 190 -7.46 -40.37 -6.01
N HIS A 191 -7.41 -39.43 -6.97
CA HIS A 191 -8.43 -39.30 -8.01
C HIS A 191 -8.50 -40.54 -8.90
N CYS A 192 -7.35 -41.07 -9.35
CA CYS A 192 -7.29 -42.31 -10.12
C CYS A 192 -7.87 -43.49 -9.32
N LEU A 193 -7.53 -43.61 -8.03
CA LEU A 193 -8.09 -44.64 -7.16
C LEU A 193 -9.62 -44.48 -6.99
N CYS A 194 -10.10 -43.26 -6.78
CA CYS A 194 -11.54 -42.98 -6.69
C CYS A 194 -12.30 -43.33 -7.97
N GLN A 195 -11.72 -43.11 -9.15
CA GLN A 195 -12.35 -43.51 -10.42
C GLN A 195 -12.44 -45.04 -10.54
N VAL A 196 -11.38 -45.77 -10.16
CA VAL A 196 -11.38 -47.24 -10.20
C VAL A 196 -12.37 -47.83 -9.20
N PHE A 197 -12.52 -47.24 -8.02
CA PHE A 197 -13.55 -47.65 -7.05
C PHE A 197 -14.99 -47.32 -7.44
N GLN A 198 -15.21 -46.48 -8.45
CA GLN A 198 -16.54 -46.23 -8.99
C GLN A 198 -16.96 -47.27 -10.04
N CYS A 199 -16.10 -48.23 -10.41
CA CYS A 199 -16.44 -49.34 -11.30
C CYS A 199 -17.27 -50.41 -10.58
N LYS A 200 -18.42 -50.77 -11.16
CA LYS A 200 -19.37 -51.74 -10.56
C LYS A 200 -18.83 -53.18 -10.43
N SER A 201 -17.73 -53.49 -11.09
CA SER A 201 -17.09 -54.82 -11.10
C SER A 201 -16.04 -55.02 -10.01
N GLN A 202 -15.85 -54.04 -9.11
CA GLN A 202 -14.78 -54.09 -8.11
C GLN A 202 -15.17 -54.98 -6.92
N ASP A 203 -14.26 -55.89 -6.51
CA ASP A 203 -14.38 -56.67 -5.28
C ASP A 203 -13.40 -56.19 -4.19
N ILE A 204 -13.60 -56.70 -2.97
CA ILE A 204 -12.90 -56.25 -1.76
C ILE A 204 -11.39 -56.61 -1.76
N ILE A 205 -11.00 -57.68 -2.45
CA ILE A 205 -9.60 -58.12 -2.52
C ILE A 205 -8.83 -57.22 -3.49
N ASN A 206 -9.38 -57.03 -4.69
CA ASN A 206 -8.84 -56.09 -5.67
C ASN A 206 -8.80 -54.65 -5.14
N ALA A 207 -9.75 -54.27 -4.27
CA ALA A 207 -9.71 -52.97 -3.62
C ALA A 207 -8.56 -52.81 -2.60
N LEU A 208 -8.28 -53.84 -1.80
CA LEU A 208 -7.17 -53.85 -0.85
C LEU A 208 -5.80 -53.81 -1.54
N ASP A 209 -5.66 -54.52 -2.65
CA ASP A 209 -4.43 -54.50 -3.47
C ASP A 209 -4.19 -53.12 -4.09
N LEU A 210 -5.25 -52.45 -4.56
CA LEU A 210 -5.16 -51.09 -5.10
C LEU A 210 -4.84 -50.04 -4.02
N VAL A 211 -5.37 -50.18 -2.81
CA VAL A 211 -4.98 -49.32 -1.66
C VAL A 211 -3.50 -49.51 -1.34
N SER A 212 -3.04 -50.76 -1.27
CA SER A 212 -1.64 -51.09 -0.96
C SER A 212 -0.67 -50.60 -2.05
N ALA A 213 -1.05 -50.73 -3.32
CA ALA A 213 -0.28 -50.20 -4.45
C ALA A 213 -0.24 -48.67 -4.46
N THR A 214 -1.33 -48.02 -4.08
CA THR A 214 -1.42 -46.56 -3.95
C THR A 214 -0.50 -46.05 -2.83
N GLU A 215 -0.49 -46.72 -1.68
CA GLU A 215 0.40 -46.41 -0.56
C GLU A 215 1.89 -46.52 -0.96
N CYS A 216 2.25 -47.58 -1.69
CA CYS A 216 3.61 -47.78 -2.20
C CYS A 216 4.04 -46.67 -3.19
N ASN A 217 3.16 -46.24 -4.08
CA ASN A 217 3.44 -45.14 -5.03
C ASN A 217 3.64 -43.80 -4.32
N LEU A 218 2.81 -43.51 -3.30
CA LEU A 218 2.96 -42.30 -2.49
C LEU A 218 4.28 -42.29 -1.71
N GLN A 219 4.76 -43.44 -1.26
CA GLN A 219 6.06 -43.56 -0.58
C GLN A 219 7.26 -43.36 -1.54
N LYS A 220 7.19 -43.89 -2.76
CA LYS A 220 8.27 -43.73 -3.77
C LYS A 220 8.41 -42.28 -4.25
N LEU A 221 7.28 -41.61 -4.48
CA LEU A 221 7.27 -40.22 -4.91
C LEU A 221 7.90 -39.29 -3.86
N ARG A 222 7.74 -39.61 -2.57
CA ARG A 222 8.34 -38.89 -1.44
C ARG A 222 9.88 -38.97 -1.40
N GLN A 223 10.49 -40.03 -1.94
CA GLN A 223 11.91 -40.31 -1.76
C GLN A 223 12.78 -39.83 -2.94
N ASP A 224 12.44 -40.18 -4.20
CA ASP A 224 13.35 -39.96 -5.35
C ASP A 224 12.64 -39.52 -6.67
N GLY A 225 11.39 -39.07 -6.63
CA GLY A 225 10.57 -38.85 -7.83
C GLY A 225 10.71 -37.49 -8.54
N TRP A 226 11.46 -36.54 -7.96
CA TRP A 226 11.37 -35.11 -8.30
C TRP A 226 11.95 -34.74 -9.67
N ASP A 227 13.13 -35.26 -10.01
CA ASP A 227 13.81 -34.90 -11.28
C ASP A 227 13.10 -35.50 -12.50
N ALA A 228 12.58 -36.72 -12.36
CA ALA A 228 11.78 -37.37 -13.39
C ALA A 228 10.50 -36.59 -13.69
N PHE A 229 9.83 -36.09 -12.65
CA PHE A 229 8.60 -35.29 -12.81
C PHE A 229 8.86 -33.93 -13.48
N ILE A 230 9.94 -33.24 -13.14
CA ILE A 230 10.34 -31.99 -13.83
C ILE A 230 10.71 -32.27 -15.30
N GLY A 231 11.33 -33.42 -15.57
CA GLY A 231 11.56 -33.93 -16.92
C GLY A 231 10.25 -34.09 -17.69
N ASP A 232 9.25 -34.74 -17.11
CA ASP A 232 7.94 -34.97 -17.73
C ASP A 232 7.16 -33.68 -17.99
N VAL A 233 7.22 -32.70 -17.06
CA VAL A 233 6.62 -31.37 -17.24
C VAL A 233 7.30 -30.61 -18.37
N THR A 234 8.63 -30.70 -18.46
CA THR A 234 9.40 -30.09 -19.55
C THR A 234 9.05 -30.73 -20.89
N SER A 235 8.98 -32.05 -20.96
CA SER A 235 8.55 -32.80 -22.16
C SER A 235 7.11 -32.47 -22.55
N PHE A 236 6.19 -32.35 -21.59
CA PHE A 236 4.82 -31.93 -21.82
C PHE A 236 4.74 -30.53 -22.42
N CYS A 237 5.51 -29.56 -21.90
CA CYS A 237 5.57 -28.21 -22.44
C CYS A 237 6.09 -28.20 -23.89
N ILE A 238 7.15 -28.95 -24.17
CA ILE A 238 7.71 -29.10 -25.52
C ILE A 238 6.67 -29.72 -26.48
N SER A 239 6.02 -30.82 -26.08
CA SER A 239 5.02 -31.51 -26.91
C SER A 239 3.77 -30.66 -27.19
N ASN A 240 3.44 -29.72 -26.31
CA ASN A 240 2.28 -28.84 -26.46
C ASN A 240 2.65 -27.45 -27.00
N LYS A 241 3.90 -27.23 -27.47
CA LYS A 241 4.41 -25.94 -27.95
C LYS A 241 4.22 -24.80 -26.94
N ILE A 242 4.34 -25.13 -25.66
CA ILE A 242 4.30 -24.16 -24.57
C ILE A 242 5.73 -23.70 -24.35
N ASP A 243 6.02 -22.45 -24.71
CA ASP A 243 7.35 -21.89 -24.59
C ASP A 243 7.73 -21.72 -23.11
N MET A 244 8.90 -22.23 -22.74
CA MET A 244 9.35 -22.18 -21.35
C MET A 244 9.98 -20.81 -21.10
N PRO A 245 9.45 -19.99 -20.17
CA PRO A 245 9.92 -18.61 -20.03
C PRO A 245 11.39 -18.55 -19.63
N ASP A 246 12.19 -17.80 -20.40
CA ASP A 246 13.53 -17.41 -19.99
C ASP A 246 13.41 -16.42 -18.82
N MET A 247 13.79 -16.89 -17.63
CA MET A 247 13.66 -16.17 -16.37
C MET A 247 14.66 -15.01 -16.21
N SER A 248 15.42 -14.67 -17.26
CA SER A 248 16.50 -13.67 -17.21
C SER A 248 16.26 -12.37 -18.02
N ALA A 249 15.18 -12.26 -18.79
CA ALA A 249 14.98 -11.11 -19.69
C ALA A 249 14.37 -9.86 -19.03
N HIS A 250 14.85 -8.66 -19.43
CA HIS A 250 14.39 -7.34 -18.95
C HIS A 250 13.49 -6.62 -19.97
N TYR A 251 12.51 -5.84 -19.48
CA TYR A 251 11.40 -5.25 -20.25
C TYR A 251 11.30 -3.71 -20.16
N LYS A 252 10.51 -3.08 -21.05
CA LYS A 252 10.42 -1.62 -21.33
C LYS A 252 8.99 -1.04 -21.13
N GLU A 253 8.87 0.18 -20.58
CA GLU A 253 7.65 0.79 -19.98
C GLU A 253 6.56 1.32 -20.94
N ASP A 254 5.31 1.41 -20.43
CA ASP A 254 4.14 2.08 -21.04
C ASP A 254 3.37 2.96 -20.01
N ASN A 255 2.82 4.10 -20.44
CA ASN A 255 2.50 5.29 -19.60
C ASN A 255 1.00 5.46 -19.24
N ARG A 256 0.64 5.42 -17.94
CA ARG A 256 -0.77 5.54 -17.44
C ARG A 256 -1.10 6.75 -16.57
N PHE A 257 -0.19 7.71 -16.46
CA PHE A 257 -0.42 8.92 -15.69
C PHE A 257 -1.22 9.95 -16.50
N THR A 258 -2.14 10.68 -15.84
CA THR A 258 -2.82 11.82 -16.47
C THR A 258 -1.81 12.91 -16.80
N GLU A 259 -1.82 13.41 -18.05
CA GLU A 259 -0.85 14.37 -18.58
C GLU A 259 -0.61 15.56 -17.62
N ARG A 260 -1.68 16.11 -17.04
CA ARG A 260 -1.61 17.22 -16.08
C ARG A 260 -0.91 16.87 -14.76
N THR A 261 -1.14 15.67 -14.21
CA THR A 261 -0.48 15.22 -12.97
C THR A 261 0.99 14.90 -13.25
N THR A 262 1.28 14.27 -14.39
CA THR A 262 2.65 14.05 -14.86
C THR A 262 3.39 15.37 -15.01
N ARG A 263 2.77 16.37 -15.64
CA ARG A 263 3.32 17.72 -15.80
C ARG A 263 3.61 18.37 -14.44
N LEU A 264 2.69 18.33 -13.48
CA LEU A 264 2.90 18.84 -12.13
C LEU A 264 4.15 18.22 -11.49
N LEU A 265 4.32 16.90 -11.60
CA LEU A 265 5.47 16.19 -11.02
C LEU A 265 6.78 16.50 -11.73
N VAL A 266 6.77 16.49 -13.07
CA VAL A 266 7.96 16.79 -13.86
C VAL A 266 8.47 18.20 -13.51
N LEU A 267 7.58 19.18 -13.45
CA LEU A 267 7.95 20.53 -13.03
C LEU A 267 8.36 20.61 -11.56
N SER A 268 7.70 19.87 -10.66
CA SER A 268 8.10 19.78 -9.24
C SER A 268 9.49 19.16 -9.05
N SER A 269 9.91 18.26 -9.94
CA SER A 269 11.23 17.62 -9.88
C SER A 269 12.38 18.63 -10.08
N ALA A 270 12.11 19.79 -10.70
CA ALA A 270 13.10 20.84 -10.85
C ALA A 270 13.50 21.49 -9.50
N LEU A 271 12.72 21.30 -8.43
CA LEU A 271 13.08 21.73 -7.09
C LEU A 271 13.93 20.70 -6.33
N ASN A 272 14.17 19.52 -6.90
CA ASN A 272 14.83 18.42 -6.20
C ASN A 272 16.30 18.75 -5.90
N PRO A 273 16.72 18.76 -4.62
CA PRO A 273 18.09 19.07 -4.24
C PRO A 273 19.06 17.89 -4.39
N VAL A 274 18.55 16.67 -4.61
CA VAL A 274 19.35 15.45 -4.74
C VAL A 274 20.34 15.58 -5.90
N ASP A 275 21.51 14.96 -5.73
CA ASP A 275 22.63 15.00 -6.69
C ASP A 275 23.10 16.43 -7.01
N GLY A 276 23.13 17.30 -5.99
CA GLY A 276 23.62 18.67 -6.13
C GLY A 276 22.75 19.52 -7.05
N PHE A 277 21.43 19.38 -6.94
CA PHE A 277 20.45 20.13 -7.74
C PHE A 277 20.55 19.89 -9.25
N LYS A 278 21.00 18.71 -9.69
CA LYS A 278 21.14 18.35 -11.12
C LYS A 278 19.88 18.58 -11.97
N SER A 279 18.70 18.45 -11.36
CA SER A 279 17.42 18.63 -12.05
C SER A 279 16.94 20.09 -12.10
N PHE A 280 17.66 21.02 -11.47
CA PHE A 280 17.23 22.40 -11.33
C PHE A 280 17.15 23.15 -12.66
N LYS A 281 15.96 23.67 -12.93
CA LYS A 281 15.65 24.42 -14.14
C LYS A 281 14.72 25.57 -13.79
N ILE A 282 15.21 26.80 -13.92
CA ILE A 282 14.45 28.02 -13.59
C ILE A 282 13.15 28.10 -14.38
N ASP A 283 13.19 27.74 -15.67
CA ASP A 283 12.02 27.78 -16.55
C ASP A 283 10.94 26.81 -16.08
N ASP A 284 11.32 25.57 -15.73
CA ASP A 284 10.39 24.56 -15.21
C ASP A 284 9.78 24.98 -13.87
N ILE A 285 10.58 25.58 -12.98
CA ILE A 285 10.09 26.09 -11.68
C ILE A 285 9.12 27.28 -11.88
N CYS A 286 9.42 28.18 -12.83
CA CYS A 286 8.51 29.26 -13.18
C CYS A 286 7.21 28.72 -13.79
N SER A 287 7.31 27.71 -14.67
CA SER A 287 6.16 26.99 -15.21
C SER A 287 5.33 26.33 -14.12
N LEU A 288 5.95 25.74 -13.09
CA LEU A 288 5.23 25.16 -11.96
C LEU A 288 4.37 26.22 -11.27
N ALA A 289 4.95 27.38 -10.97
CA ALA A 289 4.25 28.46 -10.29
C ALA A 289 3.12 29.05 -11.16
N SER A 290 3.36 29.30 -12.45
CA SER A 290 2.36 29.92 -13.33
C SER A 290 1.25 28.96 -13.78
N GLU A 291 1.57 27.69 -14.06
CA GLU A 291 0.62 26.70 -14.56
C GLU A 291 -0.24 26.09 -13.43
N PHE A 292 0.35 25.91 -12.23
CA PHE A 292 -0.30 25.19 -11.12
C PHE A 292 -0.59 26.06 -9.89
N TYR A 293 0.00 27.25 -9.75
CA TYR A 293 -0.30 28.13 -8.63
C TYR A 293 -0.55 29.60 -9.02
N PRO A 294 -1.27 29.90 -10.13
CA PRO A 294 -1.41 31.28 -10.62
C PRO A 294 -2.07 32.27 -9.63
N GLY A 295 -2.81 31.80 -8.64
CA GLY A 295 -3.41 32.64 -7.59
C GLY A 295 -2.52 32.87 -6.38
N ASP A 296 -1.46 32.09 -6.21
CA ASP A 296 -0.48 32.25 -5.12
C ASP A 296 0.72 33.10 -5.55
N PHE A 297 0.81 33.46 -6.83
CA PHE A 297 1.87 34.27 -7.42
C PHE A 297 1.29 35.38 -8.31
N THR A 298 1.40 36.62 -7.85
CA THR A 298 1.10 37.78 -8.70
C THR A 298 2.08 37.88 -9.88
N GLN A 299 1.71 38.63 -10.93
CA GLN A 299 2.61 38.87 -12.06
C GLN A 299 3.96 39.49 -11.65
N VAL A 300 3.94 40.38 -10.64
CA VAL A 300 5.15 40.98 -10.08
C VAL A 300 5.97 39.95 -9.31
N GLU A 301 5.32 39.11 -8.49
CA GLU A 301 5.99 38.01 -7.79
C GLU A 301 6.59 37.00 -8.76
N MET A 302 5.98 36.73 -9.92
CA MET A 302 6.58 35.86 -10.94
C MET A 302 7.90 36.43 -11.48
N GLY A 303 7.97 37.74 -11.71
CA GLY A 303 9.21 38.42 -12.07
C GLY A 303 10.27 38.32 -10.96
N ASN A 304 9.84 38.44 -9.70
CA ASN A 304 10.72 38.31 -8.53
C ASN A 304 11.16 36.87 -8.27
N LEU A 305 10.32 35.87 -8.52
CA LEU A 305 10.62 34.45 -8.40
C LEU A 305 11.79 34.09 -9.30
N ARG A 306 11.74 34.51 -10.57
CA ARG A 306 12.86 34.28 -11.51
C ARG A 306 14.16 34.96 -11.04
N ARG A 307 14.09 36.15 -10.45
CA ARG A 307 15.28 36.83 -9.88
C ARG A 307 15.82 36.09 -8.65
N GLN A 308 14.94 35.68 -7.74
CA GLN A 308 15.30 34.87 -6.58
C GLN A 308 15.95 33.56 -7.01
N LEU A 309 15.41 32.86 -8.01
CA LEU A 309 15.95 31.61 -8.52
C LEU A 309 17.37 31.74 -9.08
N LYS A 310 17.68 32.82 -9.80
CA LYS A 310 19.04 33.11 -10.27
C LYS A 310 20.02 33.32 -9.13
N LEU A 311 19.62 34.07 -8.10
CA LEU A 311 20.45 34.29 -6.92
C LEU A 311 20.58 33.02 -6.06
N TYR A 312 19.50 32.24 -5.98
CA TYR A 312 19.43 30.98 -5.26
C TYR A 312 20.39 29.94 -5.83
N GLU A 313 20.42 29.80 -7.16
CA GLU A 313 21.36 28.92 -7.86
C GLU A 313 22.81 29.23 -7.49
N TYR A 314 23.18 30.51 -7.39
CA TYR A 314 24.53 30.89 -6.99
C TYR A 314 24.78 30.69 -5.48
N ASP A 315 23.96 31.26 -4.60
CA ASP A 315 24.17 31.22 -3.14
C ASP A 315 24.02 29.80 -2.59
N VAL A 316 22.92 29.11 -2.90
CA VAL A 316 22.58 27.84 -2.26
C VAL A 316 23.44 26.68 -2.78
N PHE A 317 23.74 26.63 -4.09
CA PHE A 317 24.46 25.47 -4.65
C PHE A 317 25.92 25.42 -4.20
N HIS A 318 26.52 26.58 -3.95
CA HIS A 318 27.91 26.70 -3.50
C HIS A 318 28.04 26.74 -1.97
N ASN A 319 26.91 26.72 -1.25
CA ASN A 319 26.92 26.75 0.20
C ASN A 319 27.12 25.35 0.77
N SER A 320 28.13 25.19 1.63
CA SER A 320 28.45 23.91 2.27
C SER A 320 27.30 23.34 3.12
N LYS A 321 26.41 24.20 3.64
CA LYS A 321 25.24 23.79 4.44
C LYS A 321 24.14 23.10 3.63
N PHE A 322 24.20 23.17 2.30
CA PHE A 322 23.21 22.58 1.38
C PHE A 322 23.79 21.42 0.56
N GLN A 323 24.94 20.89 0.95
CA GLN A 323 25.53 19.71 0.31
C GLN A 323 24.87 18.42 0.84
N ASN A 324 24.75 17.42 -0.03
CA ASN A 324 24.23 16.08 0.29
C ASN A 324 22.78 16.06 0.82
N LEU A 325 21.93 16.97 0.35
CA LEU A 325 20.51 16.95 0.69
C LEU A 325 19.81 15.76 0.04
N THR A 326 19.04 15.03 0.84
CA THR A 326 18.37 13.79 0.42
C THR A 326 16.92 13.99 0.00
N SER A 327 16.33 15.13 0.36
CA SER A 327 14.91 15.38 0.14
C SER A 327 14.56 16.86 0.10
N LEU A 328 13.40 17.17 -0.49
CA LEU A 328 12.83 18.50 -0.52
C LEU A 328 12.46 19.01 0.89
N SER A 329 12.06 18.12 1.81
CA SER A 329 11.81 18.46 3.21
C SER A 329 13.10 18.94 3.90
N GLU A 330 14.22 18.27 3.63
CA GLU A 330 15.51 18.65 4.19
C GLU A 330 15.97 20.02 3.66
N LEU A 331 15.73 20.29 2.37
CA LEU A 331 15.97 21.61 1.79
C LEU A 331 15.18 22.71 2.52
N CYS A 332 13.87 22.51 2.71
CA CYS A 332 13.01 23.48 3.40
C CYS A 332 13.54 23.79 4.81
N ARG A 333 13.91 22.76 5.57
CA ARG A 333 14.53 22.92 6.89
C ARG A 333 15.84 23.72 6.83
N ARG A 334 16.75 23.40 5.90
CA ARG A 334 18.03 24.12 5.77
C ARG A 334 17.83 25.58 5.38
N LEU A 335 16.83 25.89 4.56
CA LEU A 335 16.52 27.29 4.23
C LEU A 335 16.11 28.07 5.48
N VAL A 336 15.37 27.47 6.40
CA VAL A 336 14.98 28.11 7.67
C VAL A 336 16.17 28.26 8.61
N GLU A 337 16.92 27.18 8.84
CA GLU A 337 18.10 27.19 9.74
C GLU A 337 19.16 28.21 9.33
N THR A 338 19.27 28.49 8.03
CA THR A 338 20.24 29.45 7.48
C THR A 338 19.68 30.87 7.35
N GLY A 339 18.43 31.10 7.75
CA GLY A 339 17.74 32.39 7.62
C GLY A 339 17.42 32.77 6.16
N LYS A 340 17.61 31.86 5.22
CA LYS A 340 17.47 32.09 3.78
C LYS A 340 16.01 32.15 3.31
N VAL A 341 15.05 31.73 4.14
CA VAL A 341 13.61 31.88 3.82
C VAL A 341 13.20 33.34 3.65
N SER A 342 13.80 34.30 4.36
CA SER A 342 13.47 35.73 4.14
C SER A 342 13.92 36.25 2.77
N ILE A 343 15.01 35.69 2.24
CA ILE A 343 15.60 36.06 0.94
C ILE A 343 14.86 35.35 -0.20
N TYR A 344 14.58 34.06 -0.01
CA TYR A 344 14.00 33.17 -1.02
C TYR A 344 12.56 32.78 -0.71
N PHE A 345 11.78 33.72 -0.18
CA PHE A 345 10.41 33.45 0.31
C PHE A 345 9.46 32.92 -0.77
N LEU A 346 9.68 33.25 -2.06
CA LEU A 346 8.86 32.72 -3.16
C LEU A 346 9.22 31.28 -3.50
N ILE A 347 10.50 30.92 -3.35
CA ILE A 347 10.98 29.55 -3.52
C ILE A 347 10.49 28.69 -2.36
N ASP A 348 10.63 29.18 -1.11
CA ASP A 348 10.12 28.51 0.08
C ASP A 348 8.60 28.28 0.00
N ARG A 349 7.83 29.30 -0.41
CA ARG A 349 6.39 29.17 -0.67
C ARG A 349 6.10 28.03 -1.64
N LEU A 350 6.79 27.99 -2.79
CA LEU A 350 6.57 26.96 -3.81
C LEU A 350 6.97 25.56 -3.33
N VAL A 351 8.09 25.44 -2.60
CA VAL A 351 8.53 24.18 -1.99
C VAL A 351 7.47 23.66 -1.02
N ARG A 352 6.90 24.52 -0.18
CA ARG A 352 5.81 24.14 0.74
C ARG A 352 4.57 23.66 0.00
N GLN A 353 4.19 24.32 -1.10
CA GLN A 353 3.06 23.85 -1.92
C GLN A 353 3.29 22.40 -2.39
N VAL A 354 4.48 22.10 -2.93
CA VAL A 354 4.84 20.74 -3.38
C VAL A 354 4.85 19.73 -2.22
N LEU A 355 5.40 20.10 -1.06
CA LEU A 355 5.49 19.20 0.11
C LEU A 355 4.11 18.80 0.68
N THR A 356 3.12 19.68 0.55
CA THR A 356 1.74 19.43 1.02
C THR A 356 0.95 18.47 0.12
N LEU A 357 1.44 18.14 -1.08
CA LEU A 357 0.77 17.19 -1.97
C LEU A 357 0.73 15.77 -1.34
N PRO A 358 -0.45 15.13 -1.28
CA PRO A 358 -0.59 13.80 -0.68
C PRO A 358 -0.14 12.72 -1.65
N VAL A 359 1.09 12.24 -1.51
CA VAL A 359 1.69 11.19 -2.36
C VAL A 359 1.37 9.77 -1.85
N SER A 360 1.15 9.61 -0.54
CA SER A 360 0.92 8.33 0.12
C SER A 360 -0.47 8.23 0.76
N MET A 361 -1.04 7.02 0.77
CA MET A 361 -2.28 6.68 1.50
C MET A 361 -2.01 5.83 2.74
N ALA A 362 -0.74 5.64 3.12
CA ALA A 362 -0.33 4.69 4.16
C ALA A 362 -0.95 5.00 5.53
N THR A 363 -1.12 6.28 5.89
CA THR A 363 -1.76 6.66 7.15
C THR A 363 -3.24 6.35 7.16
N THR A 364 -3.93 6.55 6.04
CA THR A 364 -5.33 6.16 5.87
C THR A 364 -5.50 4.63 5.99
N GLU A 365 -4.62 3.84 5.37
CA GLU A 365 -4.63 2.37 5.50
C GLU A 365 -4.37 1.92 6.95
N ARG A 366 -3.43 2.56 7.65
CA ARG A 366 -3.17 2.32 9.07
C ARG A 366 -4.40 2.64 9.94
N ALA A 367 -5.13 3.70 9.64
CA ALA A 367 -6.34 4.07 10.37
C ALA A 367 -7.44 2.99 10.27
N PHE A 368 -7.67 2.43 9.08
CA PHE A 368 -8.61 1.32 8.91
C PHE A 368 -8.16 0.03 9.61
N SER A 369 -6.85 -0.25 9.62
CA SER A 369 -6.29 -1.37 10.38
C SER A 369 -6.48 -1.19 11.88
N ALA A 370 -6.19 0.00 12.41
CA ALA A 370 -6.42 0.37 13.80
C ALA A 370 -7.91 0.26 14.18
N MET A 371 -8.81 0.69 13.29
CA MET A 371 -10.25 0.57 13.49
C MET A 371 -10.70 -0.87 13.70
N LYS A 372 -10.14 -1.84 12.97
CA LYS A 372 -10.44 -3.26 13.17
C LYS A 372 -10.00 -3.79 14.54
N LEU A 373 -8.99 -3.18 15.14
CA LEU A 373 -8.51 -3.54 16.49
C LEU A 373 -9.33 -2.86 17.59
N VAL A 374 -9.76 -1.61 17.36
CA VAL A 374 -10.56 -0.84 18.32
C VAL A 374 -12.03 -1.31 18.34
N LYS A 375 -12.62 -1.57 17.16
CA LYS A 375 -13.96 -2.16 17.03
C LYS A 375 -13.90 -3.67 17.25
N THR A 376 -14.01 -4.07 18.52
CA THR A 376 -14.24 -5.46 18.91
C THR A 376 -15.74 -5.76 18.95
N THR A 377 -16.12 -7.04 19.00
CA THR A 377 -17.53 -7.48 19.11
C THR A 377 -18.28 -6.79 20.25
N LEU A 378 -17.58 -6.46 21.35
CA LEU A 378 -18.14 -5.77 22.53
C LEU A 378 -18.24 -4.24 22.36
N ARG A 379 -17.56 -3.65 21.38
CA ARG A 379 -17.45 -2.20 21.13
C ARG A 379 -18.12 -1.75 19.83
N ASN A 380 -18.94 -2.61 19.22
CA ASN A 380 -19.53 -2.36 17.90
C ASN A 380 -20.66 -1.30 17.88
N LYS A 381 -21.12 -0.82 19.04
CA LYS A 381 -22.19 0.19 19.17
C LYS A 381 -21.68 1.58 19.60
N MET A 382 -20.39 1.85 19.44
CA MET A 382 -19.82 3.17 19.75
C MET A 382 -20.25 4.22 18.74
N GLU A 383 -20.62 5.40 19.22
CA GLU A 383 -20.84 6.59 18.39
C GLU A 383 -19.53 7.04 17.74
N ASP A 384 -19.64 7.73 16.60
CA ASP A 384 -18.48 8.11 15.78
C ASP A 384 -17.47 8.99 16.53
N GLY A 385 -17.94 9.94 17.35
CA GLY A 385 -17.06 10.78 18.15
C GLY A 385 -16.18 9.97 19.10
N PHE A 386 -16.78 9.06 19.87
CA PHE A 386 -16.03 8.20 20.80
C PHE A 386 -15.08 7.24 20.06
N LEU A 387 -15.47 6.78 18.87
CA LEU A 387 -14.59 5.99 18.01
C LEU A 387 -13.40 6.81 17.50
N ALA A 388 -13.64 8.03 17.04
CA ALA A 388 -12.61 8.95 16.58
C ALA A 388 -11.61 9.23 17.70
N ASP A 389 -12.07 9.57 18.90
CA ASP A 389 -11.22 9.82 20.07
C ASP A 389 -10.33 8.60 20.39
N CYS A 390 -10.90 7.40 20.40
CA CYS A 390 -10.15 6.16 20.61
C CYS A 390 -9.10 5.93 19.51
N LEU A 391 -9.44 6.23 18.25
CA LEU A 391 -8.52 6.07 17.12
C LEU A 391 -7.40 7.10 17.15
N VAL A 392 -7.67 8.35 17.53
CA VAL A 392 -6.65 9.38 17.71
C VAL A 392 -5.60 8.88 18.72
N ILE A 393 -6.03 8.43 19.90
CA ILE A 393 -5.10 7.91 20.93
C ILE A 393 -4.33 6.68 20.42
N TYR A 394 -5.01 5.78 19.71
CA TYR A 394 -4.39 4.54 19.23
C TYR A 394 -3.41 4.73 18.07
N ILE A 395 -3.68 5.66 17.15
CA ILE A 395 -2.87 5.94 15.96
C ILE A 395 -1.74 6.91 16.33
N GLU A 396 -2.05 7.99 17.04
CA GLU A 396 -1.11 9.03 17.45
C GLU A 396 -0.52 8.74 18.85
N ARG A 397 -0.09 7.49 19.08
CA ARG A 397 0.43 7.04 20.40
C ARG A 397 1.61 7.87 20.89
N GLU A 398 2.42 8.37 19.98
CA GLU A 398 3.57 9.21 20.31
C GLU A 398 3.13 10.54 20.94
N LEU A 399 2.04 11.13 20.45
CA LEU A 399 1.45 12.33 21.06
C LEU A 399 0.74 11.98 22.37
N ALA A 400 -0.04 10.88 22.38
CA ALA A 400 -0.78 10.45 23.56
C ALA A 400 0.13 10.12 24.76
N ARG A 401 1.35 9.59 24.50
CA ARG A 401 2.36 9.32 25.55
C ARG A 401 2.85 10.56 26.27
N ASN A 402 2.77 11.73 25.63
CA ASN A 402 3.19 12.99 26.24
C ASN A 402 2.08 13.63 27.10
N ILE A 403 0.88 13.03 27.13
CA ILE A 403 -0.22 13.52 27.95
C ILE A 403 -0.10 12.89 29.33
N ASP A 404 0.03 13.74 30.35
CA ASP A 404 0.09 13.30 31.73
C ASP A 404 -1.26 12.75 32.20
N SER A 405 -1.24 11.55 32.77
CA SER A 405 -2.44 10.88 33.27
C SER A 405 -3.02 11.59 34.50
N ASP A 406 -2.16 12.17 35.34
CA ASP A 406 -2.63 12.92 36.51
C ASP A 406 -3.35 14.21 36.11
N SER A 407 -2.85 14.92 35.09
CA SER A 407 -3.53 16.05 34.47
C SER A 407 -4.91 15.67 33.94
N ILE A 408 -5.04 14.57 33.17
CA ILE A 408 -6.33 14.09 32.66
C ILE A 408 -7.30 13.81 33.81
N ILE A 409 -6.83 13.14 34.87
CA ILE A 409 -7.65 12.81 36.03
C ILE A 409 -8.14 14.09 36.71
N ASN A 410 -7.26 15.08 36.90
CA ASN A 410 -7.62 16.36 37.51
C ASN A 410 -8.64 17.13 36.67
N ASP A 411 -8.47 17.19 35.35
CA ASP A 411 -9.42 17.81 34.42
C ASP A 411 -10.77 17.07 34.42
N PHE A 412 -10.76 15.75 34.49
CA PHE A 412 -11.98 14.95 34.57
C PHE A 412 -12.79 15.23 35.85
N TYR A 413 -12.12 15.49 36.97
CA TYR A 413 -12.76 15.91 38.22
C TYR A 413 -13.27 17.35 38.16
N SER A 414 -12.59 18.25 37.46
CA SER A 414 -13.00 19.66 37.36
C SER A 414 -14.33 19.84 36.59
N ILE A 415 -14.65 18.93 35.68
CA ILE A 415 -15.88 18.96 34.88
C ILE A 415 -17.15 18.74 35.73
N LYS A 416 -17.10 17.86 36.74
CA LYS A 416 -18.27 17.59 37.62
C LYS A 416 -17.87 16.76 38.83
N ASN A 417 -18.50 17.02 39.99
CA ASN A 417 -18.35 16.19 41.19
C ASN A 417 -18.69 14.71 40.93
N ARG A 418 -17.79 13.82 41.32
CA ARG A 418 -17.90 12.37 41.11
C ARG A 418 -18.13 11.63 42.43
N ARG A 419 -18.90 10.54 42.37
CA ARG A 419 -19.22 9.69 43.53
C ARG A 419 -18.08 8.75 43.93
N ALA A 420 -17.14 8.48 43.04
CA ALA A 420 -16.01 7.57 43.28
C ALA A 420 -14.70 8.21 42.81
N PRO A 421 -13.62 8.09 43.58
CA PRO A 421 -12.32 8.56 43.15
C PRO A 421 -11.67 7.58 42.16
N LEU A 422 -11.08 8.13 41.10
CA LEU A 422 -10.12 7.52 40.17
C LEU A 422 -8.67 7.60 40.67
N LYS A 423 -8.41 8.28 41.80
CA LYS A 423 -7.11 8.32 42.47
C LYS A 423 -7.06 7.29 43.59
#